data_AF-A0A7F5RF22-F1
#
_entry.id   AF-A0A7F5RF22-F1
#
_cell.length_a   1.000
_cell.length_b   1.000
_cell.length_c   1.000
_cell.angle_alpha   90.00
_cell.angle_beta   90.00
_cell.angle_gamma   90.00
#
_symmetry.space_group_name_H-M   'P 1'
#
loop_
_entity.id
_entity.type
_entity.pdbx_description
1 polymer ?
#
loop_
_entity_poly.entity_id
_entity_poly.type
_entity_poly.pdbx_seq_one_letter_code
_entity_poly.pdbx_strand_id
1 'polypeptide(L)'
;MQLSEVTVFVGFFSLMFFDLIKAQWNTNEYMKREHSLIKPYQGSGTGILHWDFIGSTMVTNNYIRLTPDLQSKSGAIWNSVPVSVRNWDLQVQFKVHGKGKDLFGDGFAVWYSKDRMQPGIVFGSTDLFHGLAVILDTYSNHNGPHNHQHPYISAMINNGTLHYDHDRDGTHTQLAGCEAKFRNVDYDTYISVKYEHDVLTVK
;
A
#
# COMPACT_ATOMS: atom_id res chain seq x y z
N MET A 1 -67.54 -57.11 5.77
CA MET A 1 -66.28 -57.09 4.99
C MET A 1 -66.04 -55.64 4.61
N GLN A 2 -65.29 -54.91 5.45
CA GLN A 2 -65.21 -53.46 5.43
C GLN A 2 -63.87 -53.05 4.82
N LEU A 3 -63.93 -52.25 3.75
CA LEU A 3 -62.80 -51.76 2.97
C LEU A 3 -62.09 -50.62 3.72
N SER A 4 -60.76 -50.63 3.64
CA SER A 4 -59.82 -49.69 4.26
C SER A 4 -59.80 -48.32 3.55
N GLU A 5 -59.89 -47.23 4.32
CA GLU A 5 -59.51 -45.90 3.84
C GLU A 5 -58.00 -45.69 4.02
N VAL A 6 -57.34 -45.24 2.95
CA VAL A 6 -55.93 -44.84 2.95
C VAL A 6 -55.85 -43.34 3.18
N THR A 7 -55.36 -42.92 4.34
CA THR A 7 -55.06 -41.51 4.63
C THR A 7 -53.66 -41.17 4.12
N VAL A 8 -53.56 -40.27 3.14
CA VAL A 8 -52.27 -39.74 2.65
C VAL A 8 -51.85 -38.56 3.54
N PHE A 9 -50.75 -38.71 4.28
CA PHE A 9 -50.11 -37.62 5.00
C PHE A 9 -49.12 -36.90 4.07
N VAL A 10 -49.39 -35.63 3.76
CA VAL A 10 -48.43 -34.76 3.07
C VAL A 10 -47.61 -34.02 4.14
N GLY A 11 -46.35 -34.41 4.31
CA GLY A 11 -45.42 -33.75 5.21
C GLY A 11 -44.89 -32.44 4.61
N PHE A 12 -45.17 -31.30 5.26
CA PHE A 12 -44.56 -30.01 4.92
C PHE A 12 -43.16 -29.94 5.55
N PHE A 13 -42.11 -30.07 4.74
CA PHE A 13 -40.74 -29.85 5.18
C PHE A 13 -40.44 -28.35 5.12
N SER A 14 -40.38 -27.68 6.26
CA SER A 14 -39.93 -26.29 6.35
C SER A 14 -38.41 -26.25 6.23
N LEU A 15 -37.90 -25.88 5.05
CA LEU A 15 -36.51 -25.54 4.85
C LEU A 15 -36.23 -24.21 5.56
N MET A 16 -35.65 -24.27 6.76
CA MET A 16 -35.00 -23.09 7.33
C MET A 16 -33.74 -22.81 6.52
N PHE A 17 -33.83 -21.82 5.62
CA PHE A 17 -32.66 -21.20 5.03
C PHE A 17 -31.94 -20.42 6.14
N PHE A 18 -30.85 -20.97 6.64
CA PHE A 18 -29.88 -20.16 7.38
C PHE A 18 -29.24 -19.21 6.38
N ASP A 19 -29.67 -17.95 6.37
CA ASP A 19 -28.91 -16.89 5.72
C ASP A 19 -27.54 -16.86 6.37
N LEU A 20 -26.53 -17.30 5.62
CA LEU A 20 -25.14 -17.13 5.99
C LEU A 20 -24.90 -15.61 6.03
N ILE A 21 -24.95 -15.02 7.22
CA ILE A 21 -24.50 -13.65 7.44
C ILE A 21 -23.03 -13.63 7.03
N LYS A 22 -22.78 -13.19 5.79
CA LYS A 22 -21.43 -12.79 5.40
C LYS A 22 -21.13 -11.57 6.26
N ALA A 23 -20.33 -11.76 7.30
CA ALA A 23 -19.70 -10.66 8.00
C ALA A 23 -18.90 -9.88 6.95
N GLN A 24 -19.50 -8.81 6.44
CA GLN A 24 -18.82 -7.90 5.53
C GLN A 24 -17.81 -7.15 6.39
N TRP A 25 -16.53 -7.24 6.03
CA TRP A 25 -15.46 -6.48 6.68
C TRP A 25 -15.80 -4.98 6.62
N ASN A 26 -16.25 -4.41 7.73
CA ASN A 26 -16.53 -2.98 7.85
C ASN A 26 -15.27 -2.27 8.34
N THR A 27 -14.34 -2.00 7.41
CA THR A 27 -13.10 -1.26 7.71
C THR A 27 -13.34 0.21 8.08
N ASN A 28 -14.55 0.73 7.85
CA ASN A 28 -14.87 2.13 8.15
C ASN A 28 -14.93 2.44 9.65
N GLU A 29 -15.24 1.46 10.51
CA GLU A 29 -15.39 1.70 11.94
C GLU A 29 -14.05 2.00 12.63
N TYR A 30 -12.94 1.51 12.08
CA TYR A 30 -11.59 1.70 12.61
C TYR A 30 -10.73 2.69 11.80
N MET A 31 -11.28 3.26 10.72
CA MET A 31 -10.57 4.20 9.85
C MET A 31 -10.23 5.49 10.61
N LYS A 32 -8.95 5.87 10.63
CA LYS A 32 -8.49 7.16 11.17
C LYS A 32 -8.45 8.21 10.06
N ARG A 33 -9.42 9.13 10.06
CA ARG A 33 -9.60 10.12 9.00
C ARG A 33 -8.38 11.04 8.86
N GLU A 34 -7.78 11.42 9.97
CA GLU A 34 -6.57 12.25 10.06
C GLU A 34 -5.35 11.59 9.42
N HIS A 35 -5.31 10.26 9.29
CA HIS A 35 -4.25 9.48 8.64
C HIS A 35 -4.68 8.89 7.30
N SER A 36 -5.75 9.41 6.69
CA SER A 36 -6.30 8.88 5.44
C SER A 36 -6.34 9.92 4.32
N LEU A 37 -6.09 9.47 3.09
CA LEU A 37 -6.32 10.23 1.86
C LEU A 37 -7.51 9.58 1.14
N ILE A 38 -8.61 10.32 0.98
CA ILE A 38 -9.83 9.81 0.34
C ILE A 38 -10.36 10.84 -0.66
N LYS A 39 -10.74 10.37 -1.85
CA LYS A 39 -11.30 11.21 -2.92
C LYS A 39 -12.57 11.95 -2.46
N PRO A 40 -12.83 13.18 -2.94
CA PRO A 40 -11.93 13.98 -3.77
C PRO A 40 -10.75 14.54 -2.95
N TYR A 41 -9.53 14.46 -3.50
CA TYR A 41 -8.34 14.88 -2.75
C TYR A 41 -8.14 16.40 -2.72
N GLN A 42 -8.58 17.12 -3.77
CA GLN A 42 -8.61 18.58 -3.71
C GLN A 42 -9.86 19.01 -2.94
N GLY A 43 -9.65 19.65 -1.78
CA GLY A 43 -10.71 20.35 -1.06
C GLY A 43 -11.02 21.69 -1.70
N SER A 44 -11.97 22.42 -1.12
CA SER A 44 -12.30 23.81 -1.49
C SER A 44 -11.22 24.85 -1.12
N GLY A 45 -10.08 24.40 -0.59
CA GLY A 45 -8.93 25.24 -0.19
C GLY A 45 -7.63 24.86 -0.91
N THR A 46 -6.53 25.51 -0.54
CA THR A 46 -5.21 25.39 -1.22
C THR A 46 -4.42 24.12 -0.90
N GLY A 47 -4.96 23.18 -0.12
CA GLY A 47 -4.23 21.98 0.31
C GLY A 47 -5.13 20.84 0.78
N ILE A 48 -4.50 19.72 1.14
CA ILE A 48 -5.16 18.53 1.70
C ILE A 48 -5.03 18.60 3.22
N LEU A 49 -6.16 18.52 3.94
CA LEU A 49 -6.13 18.56 5.40
C LEU A 49 -5.28 17.41 5.96
N HIS A 50 -4.36 17.71 6.88
CA HIS A 50 -3.39 16.79 7.48
C HIS A 50 -2.31 16.20 6.56
N TRP A 51 -2.20 16.65 5.31
CA TRP A 51 -1.22 16.11 4.38
C TRP A 51 -0.48 17.22 3.63
N ASP A 52 0.84 17.19 3.75
CA ASP A 52 1.73 18.08 3.02
C ASP A 52 2.40 17.33 1.88
N PHE A 53 2.67 18.00 0.77
CA PHE A 53 3.32 17.40 -0.38
C PHE A 53 4.47 18.27 -0.90
N ILE A 54 5.48 17.62 -1.48
CA ILE A 54 6.70 18.27 -1.99
C ILE A 54 7.11 17.73 -3.35
N GLY A 55 8.04 18.44 -3.98
CA GLY A 55 8.68 18.01 -5.24
C GLY A 55 7.71 18.07 -6.41
N SER A 56 7.72 17.01 -7.24
CA SER A 56 6.86 16.90 -8.42
C SER A 56 5.42 16.46 -8.12
N THR A 57 5.04 16.36 -6.84
CA THR A 57 3.73 15.86 -6.45
C THR A 57 2.62 16.76 -6.97
N MET A 58 1.65 16.16 -7.67
CA MET A 58 0.47 16.82 -8.22
C MET A 58 -0.79 16.21 -7.62
N VAL A 59 -1.67 17.06 -7.11
CA VAL A 59 -2.96 16.65 -6.52
C VAL A 59 -4.08 16.98 -7.49
N THR A 60 -4.97 16.01 -7.74
CA THR A 60 -6.22 16.18 -8.48
C THR A 60 -7.39 15.67 -7.65
N ASN A 61 -8.63 15.89 -8.10
CA ASN A 61 -9.81 15.29 -7.47
C ASN A 61 -9.73 13.75 -7.39
N ASN A 62 -9.12 13.10 -8.39
CA ASN A 62 -9.23 11.65 -8.56
C ASN A 62 -7.97 10.87 -8.19
N TYR A 63 -6.81 11.51 -8.20
CA TYR A 63 -5.53 10.88 -7.88
C TYR A 63 -4.51 11.90 -7.39
N ILE A 64 -3.53 11.39 -6.65
CA ILE A 64 -2.31 12.11 -6.29
C ILE A 64 -1.18 11.43 -7.07
N ARG A 65 -0.45 12.21 -7.86
CA ARG A 65 0.68 11.72 -8.65
C ARG A 65 1.97 12.21 -8.03
N LEU A 66 2.81 11.31 -7.54
CA LEU A 66 4.10 11.66 -6.95
C LEU A 66 5.09 12.13 -8.02
N THR A 67 5.21 11.38 -9.12
CA THR A 67 6.10 11.66 -10.24
C THR A 67 5.37 11.49 -11.58
N PRO A 68 5.61 12.37 -12.57
CA PRO A 68 5.23 12.09 -13.96
C PRO A 68 6.23 11.12 -14.61
N ASP A 69 5.87 10.57 -15.77
CA ASP A 69 6.75 9.76 -16.65
C ASP A 69 7.80 10.67 -17.34
N LEU A 70 8.65 11.29 -16.53
CA LEU A 70 9.75 12.19 -16.90
C LEU A 70 10.96 11.89 -16.03
N GLN A 71 12.15 12.10 -16.59
CA GLN A 71 13.42 11.87 -15.89
C GLN A 71 13.62 12.82 -14.71
N SER A 72 14.35 12.33 -13.70
CA SER A 72 14.84 13.09 -12.54
C SER A 72 13.71 13.80 -11.78
N LYS A 73 12.63 13.08 -11.52
CA LYS A 73 11.50 13.56 -10.73
C LYS A 73 11.44 12.87 -9.38
N SER A 74 11.16 13.66 -8.37
CA SER A 74 11.01 13.22 -6.99
C SER A 74 9.85 14.00 -6.40
N GLY A 75 8.93 13.29 -5.76
CA GLY A 75 7.78 13.86 -5.09
C GLY A 75 7.38 12.96 -3.93
N ALA A 76 6.88 13.59 -2.87
CA ALA A 76 6.40 12.88 -1.69
C ALA A 76 5.14 13.56 -1.15
N ILE A 77 4.34 12.78 -0.43
CA ILE A 77 3.22 13.25 0.37
C ILE A 77 3.34 12.66 1.78
N TRP A 78 3.15 13.51 2.79
CA TRP A 78 3.42 13.21 4.19
C TRP A 78 2.27 13.62 5.07
N ASN A 79 1.82 12.70 5.93
CA ASN A 79 0.85 13.05 6.97
C ASN A 79 1.52 13.98 8.00
N SER A 80 0.80 15.02 8.43
CA SER A 80 1.30 15.98 9.43
C SER A 80 0.94 15.60 10.86
N VAL A 81 0.12 14.56 11.06
CA VAL A 81 -0.29 14.07 12.37
C VAL A 81 0.48 12.79 12.71
N PRO A 82 1.21 12.71 13.82
CA PRO A 82 1.88 11.48 14.23
C PRO A 82 0.91 10.34 14.51
N VAL A 83 1.23 9.14 14.05
CA VAL A 83 0.46 7.92 14.33
C VAL A 83 0.83 7.40 15.72
N SER A 84 -0.11 7.42 16.67
CA SER A 84 0.09 7.00 18.07
C SER A 84 -0.46 5.62 18.41
N VAL A 85 -1.17 4.98 17.48
CA VAL A 85 -1.73 3.64 17.68
C VAL A 85 -0.65 2.57 17.51
N ARG A 86 -0.63 1.59 18.42
CA ARG A 86 0.36 0.49 18.38
C ARG A 86 0.12 -0.46 17.22
N ASN A 87 -1.13 -0.86 17.01
CA ASN A 87 -1.52 -1.75 15.93
C ASN A 87 -2.23 -0.95 14.84
N TRP A 88 -1.82 -1.15 13.59
CA TRP A 88 -2.36 -0.41 12.46
C TRP A 88 -2.30 -1.24 11.17
N ASP A 89 -3.21 -0.91 10.25
CA ASP A 89 -3.24 -1.43 8.89
C ASP A 89 -3.40 -0.24 7.94
N LEU A 90 -2.39 -0.03 7.09
CA LEU A 90 -2.41 0.97 6.04
C LEU A 90 -2.69 0.29 4.71
N GLN A 91 -3.79 0.67 4.07
CA GLN A 91 -4.17 0.20 2.74
C GLN A 91 -3.98 1.32 1.74
N VAL A 92 -3.17 1.07 0.72
CA VAL A 92 -2.86 2.05 -0.33
C VAL A 92 -3.33 1.51 -1.67
N GLN A 93 -4.29 2.19 -2.29
CA GLN A 93 -4.57 2.02 -3.71
C GLN A 93 -3.55 2.84 -4.50
N PHE A 94 -2.79 2.18 -5.39
CA PHE A 94 -1.76 2.84 -6.19
C PHE A 94 -1.84 2.40 -7.64
N LYS A 95 -1.07 3.05 -8.52
CA LYS A 95 -0.83 2.62 -9.89
C LYS A 95 0.55 3.08 -10.32
N VAL A 96 1.36 2.16 -10.85
CA VAL A 96 2.64 2.48 -11.49
C VAL A 96 2.54 2.20 -12.97
N HIS A 97 2.70 3.22 -13.81
CA HIS A 97 2.58 3.06 -15.25
C HIS A 97 3.48 4.03 -16.01
N GLY A 98 3.85 3.67 -17.23
CA GLY A 98 4.71 4.50 -18.09
C GLY A 98 4.90 3.90 -19.48
N LYS A 99 5.41 4.70 -20.42
CA LYS A 99 5.60 4.31 -21.83
C LYS A 99 6.84 3.44 -22.06
N GLY A 100 7.85 3.56 -21.20
CA GLY A 100 9.09 2.78 -21.29
C GLY A 100 8.83 1.28 -21.19
N LYS A 101 9.36 0.51 -22.15
CA LYS A 101 9.28 -0.96 -22.14
C LYS A 101 10.34 -1.57 -21.24
N ASP A 102 11.61 -1.22 -21.50
CA ASP A 102 12.77 -1.83 -20.84
C ASP A 102 13.51 -0.86 -19.90
N LEU A 103 13.41 0.45 -20.15
CA LEU A 103 13.96 1.49 -19.30
C LEU A 103 12.82 2.25 -18.62
N PHE A 104 12.69 2.04 -17.31
CA PHE A 104 11.72 2.67 -16.42
C PHE A 104 12.25 2.60 -15.00
N GLY A 105 11.84 3.53 -14.14
CA GLY A 105 12.30 3.55 -12.76
C GLY A 105 11.94 4.85 -12.03
N ASP A 106 12.17 4.93 -10.72
CA ASP A 106 12.77 3.84 -9.91
C ASP A 106 11.71 3.06 -9.14
N GLY A 107 10.64 3.71 -8.69
CA GLY A 107 9.58 3.08 -7.91
C GLY A 107 8.95 4.08 -6.95
N PHE A 108 8.43 3.59 -5.83
CA PHE A 108 7.99 4.44 -4.72
C PHE A 108 8.15 3.71 -3.38
N ALA A 109 8.03 4.45 -2.28
CA ALA A 109 8.09 3.88 -0.94
C ALA A 109 6.91 4.35 -0.08
N VAL A 110 6.46 3.45 0.80
CA VAL A 110 5.52 3.73 1.89
C VAL A 110 6.34 3.88 3.17
N TRP A 111 6.17 5.02 3.85
CA TRP A 111 6.97 5.39 5.01
C TRP A 111 6.16 5.38 6.29
N TYR A 112 6.72 4.78 7.33
CA TYR A 112 6.33 5.00 8.73
C TYR A 112 7.58 5.45 9.48
N SER A 113 7.81 6.77 9.51
CA SER A 113 9.06 7.36 10.00
C SER A 113 8.83 8.46 11.03
N LYS A 114 9.87 8.70 11.84
CA LYS A 114 9.90 9.79 12.83
C LYS A 114 9.87 11.15 12.17
N ASP A 115 10.72 11.35 11.17
CA ASP A 115 10.84 12.61 10.44
C ASP A 115 10.01 12.57 9.16
N ARG A 116 9.45 13.71 8.80
CA ARG A 116 8.63 13.92 7.59
C ARG A 116 9.18 15.06 6.76
N MET A 117 8.79 15.13 5.48
CA MET A 117 9.14 16.24 4.58
C MET A 117 10.65 16.44 4.40
N GLN A 118 11.43 15.36 4.55
CA GLN A 118 12.87 15.36 4.28
C GLN A 118 13.09 14.76 2.87
N PRO A 119 13.41 15.58 1.86
CA PRO A 119 13.72 15.07 0.53
C PRO A 119 15.06 14.35 0.54
N GLY A 120 15.24 13.39 -0.37
CA GLY A 120 16.50 12.69 -0.54
C GLY A 120 16.48 11.67 -1.67
N ILE A 121 17.51 10.83 -1.69
CA ILE A 121 17.78 9.88 -2.78
C ILE A 121 17.01 8.56 -2.65
N VAL A 122 16.42 8.27 -1.50
CA VAL A 122 15.72 7.00 -1.26
C VAL A 122 14.26 7.16 -1.66
N PHE A 123 13.96 6.89 -2.93
CA PHE A 123 12.61 7.03 -3.51
C PHE A 123 11.92 8.36 -3.17
N GLY A 124 12.72 9.43 -3.15
CA GLY A 124 12.29 10.79 -2.87
C GLY A 124 12.36 11.24 -1.41
N SER A 125 12.86 10.41 -0.48
CA SER A 125 13.07 10.78 0.92
C SER A 125 14.50 10.58 1.41
N THR A 126 14.75 11.01 2.65
CA THR A 126 16.05 10.98 3.31
C THR A 126 16.55 9.55 3.50
N ASP A 127 17.87 9.42 3.44
CA ASP A 127 18.56 8.15 3.53
C ASP A 127 18.66 7.62 4.98
N LEU A 128 19.12 8.47 5.90
CA LEU A 128 19.29 8.11 7.31
C LEU A 128 17.99 8.27 8.11
N PHE A 129 16.94 7.55 7.71
CA PHE A 129 15.63 7.63 8.35
C PHE A 129 15.57 6.83 9.67
N HIS A 130 14.62 7.20 10.53
CA HIS A 130 14.25 6.43 11.72
C HIS A 130 12.84 5.88 11.53
N GLY A 131 12.68 4.56 11.41
CA GLY A 131 11.39 3.91 11.24
C GLY A 131 11.42 2.79 10.20
N LEU A 132 10.32 2.66 9.46
CA LEU A 132 10.08 1.63 8.44
C LEU A 132 9.92 2.29 7.06
N ALA A 133 10.57 1.68 6.07
CA ALA A 133 10.31 1.89 4.65
C ALA A 133 9.82 0.57 4.03
N VAL A 134 8.68 0.61 3.32
CA VAL A 134 8.25 -0.47 2.42
C VAL A 134 8.43 0.05 1.00
N ILE A 135 9.41 -0.49 0.29
CA ILE A 135 9.89 -0.02 -0.99
C ILE A 135 9.32 -0.91 -2.08
N LEU A 136 8.73 -0.29 -3.10
CA LEU A 136 8.23 -0.95 -4.29
C LEU A 136 9.13 -0.55 -5.46
N ASP A 137 10.21 -1.30 -5.60
CA ASP A 137 11.26 -1.06 -6.59
C ASP A 137 10.86 -1.65 -7.95
N THR A 138 10.95 -0.85 -9.01
CA THR A 138 10.62 -1.28 -10.37
C THR A 138 11.83 -1.51 -11.24
N TYR A 139 12.99 -0.94 -10.90
CA TYR A 139 14.18 -0.99 -11.73
C TYR A 139 15.23 -1.87 -11.07
N SER A 140 15.90 -2.74 -11.83
CA SER A 140 17.00 -3.52 -11.28
C SER A 140 18.31 -2.80 -11.53
N ASN A 141 19.00 -2.39 -10.48
CA ASN A 141 20.28 -1.72 -10.60
C ASN A 141 21.34 -2.82 -10.72
N HIS A 142 21.75 -3.15 -11.95
CA HIS A 142 22.55 -4.35 -12.33
C HIS A 142 24.00 -4.41 -11.77
N ASN A 143 24.31 -3.74 -10.66
CA ASN A 143 25.67 -3.60 -10.13
C ASN A 143 26.01 -4.59 -8.99
N GLY A 144 25.19 -5.62 -8.74
CA GLY A 144 25.44 -6.62 -7.70
C GLY A 144 24.70 -7.96 -7.87
N PRO A 145 25.04 -9.00 -7.09
CA PRO A 145 24.32 -10.26 -7.06
C PRO A 145 23.03 -10.11 -6.23
N HIS A 146 21.94 -9.73 -6.88
CA HIS A 146 20.60 -9.78 -6.29
C HIS A 146 19.84 -10.94 -6.95
N ASN A 147 19.33 -11.85 -6.12
CA ASN A 147 18.73 -13.11 -6.57
C ASN A 147 17.22 -12.99 -6.82
N HIS A 148 16.71 -11.79 -7.10
CA HIS A 148 15.29 -11.52 -7.29
C HIS A 148 14.99 -10.73 -8.56
N GLN A 149 13.82 -10.98 -9.14
CA GLN A 149 13.29 -10.25 -10.28
C GLN A 149 12.59 -8.96 -9.84
N HIS A 150 12.59 -7.98 -10.72
CA HIS A 150 11.86 -6.72 -10.53
C HIS A 150 10.54 -6.74 -11.32
N PRO A 151 9.48 -6.06 -10.86
CA PRO A 151 9.45 -5.25 -9.64
C PRO A 151 9.50 -6.07 -8.34
N TYR A 152 10.19 -5.52 -7.35
CA TYR A 152 10.46 -6.15 -6.06
C TYR A 152 9.95 -5.28 -4.93
N ILE A 153 9.24 -5.89 -3.97
CA ILE A 153 8.78 -5.21 -2.77
C ILE A 153 9.69 -5.63 -1.63
N SER A 154 10.29 -4.67 -0.93
CA SER A 154 11.17 -4.92 0.22
C SER A 154 10.78 -4.05 1.41
N ALA A 155 11.05 -4.54 2.62
CA ALA A 155 10.88 -3.78 3.86
C ALA A 155 12.25 -3.52 4.49
N MET A 156 12.49 -2.30 4.95
CA MET A 156 13.71 -1.89 5.65
C MET A 156 13.35 -1.16 6.94
N ILE A 157 13.98 -1.56 8.05
CA ILE A 157 13.92 -0.83 9.32
C ILE A 157 15.25 -0.11 9.51
N ASN A 158 15.18 1.16 9.89
CA ASN A 158 16.36 1.97 10.14
C ASN A 158 16.21 2.76 11.44
N ASN A 159 17.33 2.96 12.12
CA ASN A 159 17.47 3.72 13.35
C ASN A 159 18.30 5.01 13.15
N GLY A 160 18.42 5.49 11.90
CA GLY A 160 19.19 6.66 11.52
C GLY A 160 20.66 6.40 11.21
N THR A 161 21.10 5.13 11.13
CA THR A 161 22.52 4.78 10.92
C THR A 161 22.80 3.98 9.66
N LEU A 162 21.79 3.34 9.08
CA LEU A 162 21.95 2.51 7.89
C LEU A 162 21.75 3.36 6.63
N HIS A 163 22.63 3.18 5.65
CA HIS A 163 22.49 3.76 4.31
C HIS A 163 21.69 2.80 3.42
N TYR A 164 20.75 3.33 2.64
CA TYR A 164 20.11 2.59 1.57
C TYR A 164 21.01 2.59 0.33
N ASP A 165 21.63 1.45 0.04
CA ASP A 165 22.45 1.24 -1.15
C ASP A 165 21.58 1.06 -2.39
N HIS A 166 21.33 2.16 -3.10
CA HIS A 166 20.54 2.17 -4.34
C HIS A 166 21.23 1.44 -5.49
N ASP A 167 22.55 1.29 -5.49
CA ASP A 167 23.27 0.54 -6.54
C ASP A 167 23.09 -0.97 -6.38
N ARG A 168 22.56 -1.42 -5.22
CA ARG A 168 22.32 -2.83 -4.90
C ARG A 168 20.88 -3.08 -4.42
N ASP A 169 19.94 -2.24 -4.85
CA ASP A 169 18.50 -2.38 -4.58
C ASP A 169 18.18 -2.53 -3.07
N GLY A 170 19.01 -1.97 -2.18
CA GLY A 170 18.85 -2.09 -0.73
C GLY A 170 19.04 -3.50 -0.15
N THR A 171 19.57 -4.45 -0.93
CA THR A 171 19.63 -5.89 -0.59
C THR A 171 20.31 -6.19 0.75
N HIS A 172 21.28 -5.36 1.17
CA HIS A 172 22.03 -5.58 2.41
C HIS A 172 21.31 -5.14 3.68
N THR A 173 20.32 -4.26 3.55
CA THR A 173 19.58 -3.67 4.67
C THR A 173 18.10 -4.07 4.65
N GLN A 174 17.69 -4.91 3.71
CA GLN A 174 16.33 -5.45 3.68
C GLN A 174 16.08 -6.43 4.85
N LEU A 175 14.88 -6.37 5.41
CA LEU A 175 14.38 -7.31 6.40
C LEU A 175 13.74 -8.53 5.71
N ALA A 176 12.90 -8.28 4.71
CA ALA A 176 12.19 -9.27 3.91
C ALA A 176 11.69 -8.62 2.61
N GLY A 177 11.36 -9.43 1.62
CA GLY A 177 10.77 -8.97 0.37
C GLY A 177 10.13 -10.06 -0.47
N CYS A 178 9.47 -9.66 -1.55
CA CYS A 178 8.86 -10.55 -2.53
C CYS A 178 8.82 -9.92 -3.93
N GLU A 179 8.81 -10.77 -4.95
CA GLU A 179 8.59 -10.34 -6.33
C GLU A 179 7.10 -10.07 -6.57
N ALA A 180 6.76 -8.92 -7.16
CA ALA A 180 5.37 -8.56 -7.44
C ALA A 180 5.26 -7.73 -8.72
N LYS A 181 4.51 -8.22 -9.71
CA LYS A 181 4.28 -7.51 -10.97
C LYS A 181 3.13 -6.51 -10.83
N PHE A 182 3.44 -5.26 -10.48
CA PHE A 182 2.44 -4.20 -10.28
C PHE A 182 2.49 -3.06 -11.31
N ARG A 183 3.46 -3.06 -12.23
CA ARG A 183 3.62 -2.00 -13.24
C ARG A 183 2.80 -2.28 -14.50
N ASN A 184 2.15 -1.25 -15.06
CA ASN A 184 1.40 -1.31 -16.32
C ASN A 184 0.28 -2.37 -16.35
N VAL A 185 -0.36 -2.63 -15.20
CA VAL A 185 -1.51 -3.52 -15.11
C VAL A 185 -2.82 -2.77 -15.39
N ASP A 186 -3.80 -3.49 -15.95
CA ASP A 186 -5.11 -2.98 -16.37
C ASP A 186 -6.17 -3.00 -15.25
N TYR A 187 -5.86 -3.63 -14.12
CA TYR A 187 -6.66 -3.63 -12.90
C TYR A 187 -6.14 -2.64 -11.84
N ASP A 188 -6.92 -2.46 -10.78
CA ASP A 188 -6.54 -1.66 -9.61
C ASP A 188 -5.55 -2.44 -8.73
N THR A 189 -4.47 -1.79 -8.33
CA THR A 189 -3.44 -2.36 -7.45
C THR A 189 -3.52 -1.78 -6.05
N TYR A 190 -3.38 -2.66 -5.05
CA TYR A 190 -3.44 -2.33 -3.64
C TYR A 190 -2.24 -2.95 -2.93
N ILE A 191 -1.75 -2.27 -1.89
CA ILE A 191 -0.82 -2.83 -0.91
C ILE A 191 -1.40 -2.60 0.48
N SER A 192 -1.37 -3.64 1.32
CA SER A 192 -1.65 -3.54 2.75
C SER A 192 -0.35 -3.68 3.52
N VAL A 193 -0.05 -2.70 4.36
CA VAL A 193 1.06 -2.74 5.31
C VAL A 193 0.44 -2.78 6.69
N LYS A 194 0.54 -3.93 7.36
CA LYS A 194 -0.05 -4.16 8.67
C LYS A 194 1.04 -4.38 9.71
N TYR A 195 0.97 -3.65 10.81
CA TYR A 195 1.77 -3.91 12.00
C TYR A 195 0.83 -4.23 13.17
N GLU A 196 0.89 -5.46 13.67
CA GLU A 196 0.01 -5.92 14.74
C GLU A 196 0.72 -6.99 15.57
N HIS A 197 0.64 -6.89 16.91
CA HIS A 197 1.29 -7.82 17.84
C HIS A 197 2.79 -8.01 17.53
N ASP A 198 3.47 -6.90 17.23
CA ASP A 198 4.89 -6.84 16.91
C ASP A 198 5.29 -7.59 15.62
N VAL A 199 4.31 -7.90 14.75
CA VAL A 199 4.52 -8.54 13.44
C VAL A 199 4.18 -7.55 12.32
N LEU A 200 5.15 -7.32 11.41
CA LEU A 200 4.94 -6.61 10.15
C LEU A 200 4.51 -7.60 9.06
N THR A 201 3.39 -7.34 8.40
CA THR A 201 2.88 -8.10 7.26
C THR A 201 2.63 -7.17 6.09
N VAL A 202 3.14 -7.54 4.91
CA VAL A 202 2.89 -6.83 3.64
C VAL A 202 2.13 -7.77 2.70
N LYS A 203 1.04 -7.29 2.10
CA LYS A 203 0.18 -8.04 1.17
C LYS A 203 -0.19 -7.23 -0.05
#